data_AF-A0AAD9QJM6-F1
#
_entry.id   AF-A0AAD9QJM6-F1
#
_cell.length_a   1.000
_cell.length_b   1.000
_cell.length_c   1.000
_cell.angle_alpha   90.00
_cell.angle_beta   90.00
_cell.angle_gamma   90.00
#
_symmetry.space_group_name_H-M   'P 1'
#
loop_
_entity.id
_entity.type
_entity.pdbx_description
1 polymer ?
#
loop_
_entity_poly.entity_id
_entity_poly.type
_entity_poly.pdbx_seq_one_letter_code
_entity_poly.pdbx_strand_id
1 'polypeptide(L)'
;MTYETPLFTKIFLSAVTVIEALVGVLSNALILLLIVRFKSLQTVGNLLLANLAVVDMLNAAINMPIQLLYTLLEPRLFRGPVIAFLITFLQRVFVFLNLASMLVLLANMYFGIAFNLRYYAWKTHRKAALCCFLIWLICTSLAQLSCLPILSIDLGDSPVGRHRAEIFNQGKHQFIAVALFVLFGGIVFVVLIVCSIRRSRRKSKTGVVPENSFKLFVDEMCFS
;
A
#
# COMPACT_ATOMS: atom_id res chain seq x y z
N MET A 1 4.07 -13.16 33.70
CA MET A 1 5.37 -12.52 33.41
C MET A 1 5.11 -11.36 32.47
N THR A 2 5.05 -10.15 33.01
CA THR A 2 5.11 -8.92 32.21
C THR A 2 6.55 -8.79 31.71
N TYR A 3 6.75 -8.91 30.39
CA TYR A 3 8.02 -8.56 29.78
C TYR A 3 8.18 -7.04 29.90
N GLU A 4 8.77 -6.58 31.01
CA GLU A 4 9.26 -5.21 31.15
C GLU A 4 10.29 -5.00 30.05
N THR A 5 9.88 -4.33 28.98
CA THR A 5 10.81 -3.94 27.91
C THR A 5 11.85 -3.01 28.52
N PRO A 6 13.15 -3.31 28.37
CA PRO A 6 14.19 -2.53 29.03
C PRO A 6 14.09 -1.07 28.58
N LEU A 7 14.36 -0.16 29.51
CA LEU A 7 14.22 1.28 29.30
C LEU A 7 14.98 1.74 28.05
N PHE A 8 16.18 1.19 27.84
CA PHE A 8 16.99 1.45 26.66
C PHE A 8 16.25 1.15 25.35
N THR A 9 15.55 0.01 25.25
CA THR A 9 14.77 -0.35 24.06
C THR A 9 13.61 0.62 23.84
N LYS A 10 12.91 1.06 24.91
CA LYS A 10 11.82 2.04 24.77
C LYS A 10 12.34 3.39 24.25
N ILE A 11 13.45 3.87 24.81
CA ILE A 11 14.08 5.13 24.37
C ILE A 11 14.55 5.00 22.91
N PHE A 12 15.22 3.90 22.57
CA PHE A 12 15.69 3.67 21.21
C PHE A 12 14.53 3.60 20.19
N LEU A 13 13.49 2.81 20.46
CA LEU A 13 12.33 2.68 19.57
C LEU A 13 11.58 4.01 19.42
N SER A 14 11.36 4.74 20.52
CA SER A 14 10.70 6.04 20.46
C SER A 14 11.49 7.06 19.65
N ALA A 15 12.82 7.12 19.83
CA ALA A 15 13.68 8.00 19.04
C ALA A 15 13.61 7.67 17.54
N VAL A 16 13.70 6.39 17.18
CA VAL A 16 13.59 5.95 15.78
C VAL A 16 12.22 6.31 15.20
N THR A 17 11.13 6.01 15.90
CA THR A 17 9.76 6.32 15.43
C THR A 17 9.54 7.82 15.23
N VAL A 18 10.08 8.68 16.10
CA VAL A 18 9.99 10.14 15.92
C VAL A 18 10.76 10.58 14.68
N ILE A 19 11.98 10.06 14.47
CA ILE A 19 12.78 10.38 13.29
C ILE A 19 12.07 9.93 12.02
N GLU A 20 11.54 8.70 11.99
CA GLU A 20 10.78 8.17 10.85
C GLU A 20 9.53 9.01 10.56
N ALA A 21 8.81 9.46 11.59
CA ALA A 21 7.65 10.33 11.43
C ALA A 21 8.03 11.68 10.80
N LEU A 22 9.07 12.33 11.32
CA LEU A 22 9.54 13.62 10.83
C LEU A 22 10.05 13.53 9.40
N VAL A 23 10.94 12.57 9.13
CA VAL A 23 11.49 12.36 7.79
C VAL A 23 10.40 11.95 6.82
N GLY A 24 9.50 11.05 7.23
CA GLY A 24 8.36 10.59 6.43
C GLY A 24 7.44 11.72 6.02
N VAL A 25 7.02 12.58 6.96
CA VAL A 25 6.17 13.73 6.62
C VAL A 25 6.91 14.73 5.72
N LEU A 26 8.13 15.12 6.08
CA LEU A 26 8.88 16.15 5.35
C LEU A 26 9.23 15.70 3.93
N SER A 27 9.80 14.52 3.76
CA SER A 27 10.21 13.98 2.45
C SER A 27 9.03 13.81 1.51
N ASN A 28 7.92 13.26 1.99
CA ASN A 28 6.74 13.03 1.16
C ASN A 28 6.00 14.34 0.85
N ALA A 29 5.95 15.28 1.79
CA ALA A 29 5.42 16.62 1.52
C ALA A 29 6.24 17.34 0.45
N LEU A 30 7.58 17.22 0.47
CA LEU A 30 8.45 17.78 -0.57
C LEU A 30 8.16 17.15 -1.94
N ILE A 31 8.01 15.83 -2.04
CA ILE A 31 7.65 15.15 -3.28
C ILE A 31 6.34 15.71 -3.85
N LEU A 32 5.31 15.82 -3.01
CA LEU A 32 4.01 16.38 -3.41
C LEU A 32 4.13 17.84 -3.85
N LEU A 33 4.86 18.65 -3.09
CA LEU A 33 5.10 20.05 -3.41
C LEU A 33 5.78 20.20 -4.78
N LEU A 34 6.80 19.39 -5.07
CA LEU A 34 7.49 19.41 -6.36
C LEU A 34 6.53 19.09 -7.51
N ILE A 35 5.69 18.07 -7.36
CA ILE A 35 4.73 17.66 -8.40
C ILE A 35 3.66 18.75 -8.62
N VAL A 36 3.17 19.38 -7.57
CA VAL A 36 2.19 20.48 -7.67
C VAL A 36 2.82 21.74 -8.26
N ARG A 37 4.05 22.08 -7.85
CA ARG A 37 4.75 23.30 -8.23
C ARG A 37 5.24 23.31 -9.67
N PHE A 38 5.66 22.15 -10.19
CA PHE A 38 6.22 22.03 -11.54
C PHE A 38 5.23 21.32 -12.46
N LYS A 39 4.57 22.07 -13.35
CA LYS A 39 3.66 21.51 -14.35
C LYS A 39 4.32 20.46 -15.25
N SER A 40 5.63 20.56 -15.50
CA SER A 40 6.40 19.55 -16.22
C SER A 40 6.45 18.19 -15.51
N LEU A 41 6.25 18.15 -14.20
CA LEU A 41 6.18 16.94 -13.39
C LEU A 41 4.75 16.41 -13.25
N GLN A 42 3.73 17.06 -13.79
CA GLN A 42 2.34 16.58 -13.73
C GLN A 42 2.07 15.55 -14.82
N THR A 43 2.79 14.44 -14.75
CA THR A 43 2.62 13.30 -15.66
C THR A 43 1.91 12.16 -14.95
N VAL A 44 1.39 11.21 -15.72
CA VAL A 44 0.62 10.10 -15.16
C VAL A 44 1.47 9.19 -14.27
N GLY A 45 2.75 8.99 -14.61
CA GLY A 45 3.70 8.26 -13.74
C GLY A 45 3.98 8.99 -12.43
N ASN A 46 4.03 10.33 -12.46
CA ASN A 46 4.21 11.12 -11.25
C ASN A 46 2.94 11.19 -10.40
N LEU A 47 1.75 10.90 -10.94
CA LEU A 47 0.54 10.73 -10.14
C LEU A 47 0.63 9.48 -9.24
N LEU A 48 1.27 8.41 -9.70
CA LEU A 48 1.56 7.23 -8.87
C LEU A 48 2.53 7.55 -7.74
N LEU A 49 3.56 8.34 -8.06
CA LEU A 49 4.51 8.84 -7.06
C LEU A 49 3.80 9.73 -6.03
N ALA A 50 2.88 10.59 -6.48
CA ALA A 50 2.06 11.41 -5.60
C ALA A 50 1.16 10.54 -4.69
N ASN A 51 0.53 9.50 -5.22
CA ASN A 51 -0.27 8.57 -4.41
C ASN A 51 0.58 7.87 -3.34
N LEU A 52 1.75 7.35 -3.70
CA LEU A 52 2.66 6.76 -2.72
C LEU A 52 3.06 7.77 -1.64
N ALA A 53 3.43 8.99 -2.04
CA ALA A 53 3.78 10.06 -1.10
C ALA A 53 2.62 10.43 -0.15
N VAL A 54 1.37 10.46 -0.63
CA VAL A 54 0.19 10.66 0.23
C VAL A 54 0.05 9.53 1.24
N VAL A 55 0.18 8.27 0.81
CA VAL A 55 0.08 7.10 1.69
C VAL A 55 1.16 7.15 2.77
N ASP A 56 2.41 7.41 2.39
CA ASP A 56 3.53 7.48 3.34
C ASP A 56 3.40 8.66 4.30
N MET A 57 2.96 9.83 3.83
CA MET A 57 2.72 11.00 4.68
C MET A 57 1.62 10.72 5.71
N LEU A 58 0.52 10.09 5.29
CA LEU A 58 -0.58 9.70 6.19
C LEU A 58 -0.13 8.61 7.19
N ASN A 59 0.66 7.63 6.75
CA ASN A 59 1.24 6.61 7.62
C ASN A 59 2.15 7.26 8.69
N ALA A 60 3.02 8.18 8.28
CA ALA A 60 3.90 8.92 9.16
C ALA A 60 3.14 9.84 10.13
N ALA A 61 2.04 10.45 9.69
CA ALA A 61 1.23 11.35 10.52
C ALA A 61 0.26 10.64 11.47
N ILE A 62 -0.18 9.41 11.16
CA ILE A 62 -1.21 8.69 11.93
C ILE A 62 -0.63 7.49 12.68
N ASN A 63 0.00 6.55 11.98
CA ASN A 63 0.46 5.31 12.61
C ASN A 63 1.68 5.54 13.50
N MET A 64 2.63 6.39 13.09
CA MET A 64 3.84 6.61 13.88
C MET A 64 3.54 7.26 15.25
N PRO A 65 2.67 8.28 15.37
CA PRO A 65 2.26 8.79 16.68
C PRO A 65 1.52 7.75 17.52
N ILE A 66 0.65 6.93 16.94
CA ILE A 66 -0.04 5.85 17.66
C ILE A 66 0.99 4.83 18.18
N GLN A 67 1.99 4.47 17.37
CA GLN A 67 3.05 3.55 17.76
C GLN A 67 3.96 4.13 18.84
N LEU A 68 4.27 5.42 18.76
CA LEU A 68 5.02 6.15 19.79
C LEU A 68 4.25 6.16 21.11
N LEU A 69 2.96 6.49 21.06
CA LEU A 69 2.04 6.50 22.20
C LEU A 69 1.97 5.11 22.85
N TYR A 70 1.87 4.05 22.04
CA TYR A 70 1.89 2.66 22.49
C TYR A 70 3.21 2.24 23.14
N THR A 71 4.33 2.81 22.69
CA THR A 71 5.67 2.48 23.22
C THR A 71 5.96 3.22 24.53
N LEU A 72 5.44 4.44 24.68
CA LEU A 72 5.70 5.32 25.83
C LEU A 72 4.70 5.14 26.97
N LEU A 73 3.41 4.93 26.68
CA LEU A 73 2.38 4.81 27.73
C LEU A 73 2.24 3.39 28.22
N GLU A 74 1.86 3.28 29.50
CA GLU A 74 1.56 1.99 30.10
C GLU A 74 0.41 1.28 29.36
N PRO A 75 0.38 -0.07 29.37
CA PRO A 75 -0.67 -0.88 28.75
C PRO A 75 -2.09 -0.66 29.31
N ARG A 76 -2.29 0.33 30.21
CA ARG A 76 -3.57 0.65 30.84
C ARG A 76 -4.49 1.46 29.93
N LEU A 77 -3.95 2.34 29.08
CA LEU A 77 -4.75 3.19 28.17
C LEU A 77 -5.13 2.47 26.86
N PHE A 78 -4.36 1.45 26.48
CA PHE A 78 -4.58 0.65 25.27
C PHE A 78 -5.13 -0.72 25.64
N ARG A 79 -6.43 -0.76 25.97
CA ARG A 79 -7.15 -1.99 26.35
C ARG A 79 -8.47 -2.10 25.61
N GLY A 80 -8.95 -3.34 25.53
CA GLY A 80 -10.23 -3.66 24.94
C GLY A 80 -10.18 -3.91 23.42
N PRO A 81 -11.19 -4.61 22.91
CA PRO A 81 -11.20 -5.13 21.54
C PRO A 81 -11.30 -4.03 20.47
N VAL A 82 -11.99 -2.92 20.77
CA VAL A 82 -12.18 -1.81 19.82
C VAL A 82 -10.87 -1.07 19.55
N ILE A 83 -10.10 -0.74 20.60
CA ILE A 83 -8.80 -0.06 20.46
C ILE A 83 -7.81 -1.00 19.74
N ALA A 84 -7.79 -2.28 20.10
CA ALA A 84 -6.97 -3.28 19.42
C ALA A 84 -7.33 -3.41 17.93
N PHE A 85 -8.63 -3.43 17.61
CA PHE A 85 -9.13 -3.46 16.24
C PHE A 85 -8.67 -2.23 15.46
N LEU A 86 -8.90 -1.02 15.97
CA LEU A 86 -8.58 0.24 15.28
C LEU A 86 -7.07 0.37 14.99
N ILE A 87 -6.22 0.15 15.99
CA ILE A 87 -4.76 0.26 15.83
C ILE A 87 -4.26 -0.76 14.81
N THR A 88 -4.73 -2.01 14.92
CA THR A 88 -4.26 -3.07 14.03
C THR A 88 -4.84 -2.91 12.61
N PHE A 89 -6.06 -2.40 12.48
CA PHE A 89 -6.68 -2.06 11.20
C PHE A 89 -5.89 -0.98 10.48
N LEU A 90 -5.65 0.17 11.13
CA LEU A 90 -4.90 1.28 10.54
C LEU A 90 -3.50 0.82 10.12
N GLN A 91 -2.79 0.10 10.98
CA GLN A 91 -1.48 -0.43 10.63
C GLN A 91 -1.52 -1.32 9.38
N ARG A 92 -2.51 -2.22 9.27
CA ARG A 92 -2.65 -3.09 8.09
C ARG A 92 -3.02 -2.34 6.82
N VAL A 93 -3.96 -1.40 6.90
CA VAL A 93 -4.38 -0.60 5.74
C VAL A 93 -3.16 0.09 5.12
N PHE A 94 -2.36 0.79 5.93
CA PHE A 94 -1.19 1.51 5.42
C PHE A 94 -0.10 0.59 4.86
N VAL A 95 0.13 -0.58 5.48
CA VAL A 95 1.08 -1.58 4.93
C VAL A 95 0.63 -2.06 3.54
N PHE A 96 -0.66 -2.38 3.37
CA PHE A 96 -1.19 -2.82 2.08
C PHE A 96 -1.17 -1.71 1.03
N LEU A 97 -1.56 -0.49 1.40
CA LEU A 97 -1.50 0.67 0.52
C LEU A 97 -0.08 0.95 0.02
N ASN A 98 0.90 0.90 0.92
CA ASN A 98 2.30 1.13 0.57
C ASN A 98 2.84 0.05 -0.36
N LEU A 99 2.60 -1.21 -0.03
CA LEU A 99 3.03 -2.32 -0.87
C LEU A 99 2.41 -2.24 -2.26
N ALA A 100 1.09 -2.05 -2.35
CA ALA A 100 0.39 -1.96 -3.63
C ALA A 100 0.84 -0.75 -4.46
N SER A 101 0.97 0.42 -3.83
CA SER A 101 1.42 1.65 -4.49
C SER A 101 2.86 1.52 -5.00
N MET A 102 3.76 0.93 -4.21
CA MET A 102 5.14 0.65 -4.60
C MET A 102 5.20 -0.34 -5.77
N LEU A 103 4.42 -1.43 -5.74
CA LEU A 103 4.37 -2.40 -6.84
C LEU A 103 3.90 -1.78 -8.16
N VAL A 104 2.86 -0.94 -8.12
CA VAL A 104 2.34 -0.26 -9.31
C VAL A 104 3.35 0.77 -9.83
N LEU A 105 4.01 1.52 -8.94
CA LEU A 105 5.09 2.44 -9.30
C LEU A 105 6.26 1.70 -9.96
N LEU A 106 6.71 0.60 -9.37
CA LEU A 106 7.79 -0.23 -9.91
C LEU A 106 7.44 -0.82 -11.28
N ALA A 107 6.20 -1.32 -11.43
CA ALA A 107 5.72 -1.82 -12.72
C ALA A 107 5.75 -0.71 -13.78
N ASN A 108 5.23 0.49 -13.44
CA ASN A 108 5.26 1.65 -14.33
C ASN A 108 6.70 2.02 -14.75
N MET A 109 7.63 2.09 -13.81
CA MET A 109 9.05 2.37 -14.09
C MET A 109 9.68 1.28 -14.97
N TYR A 110 9.41 0.01 -14.66
CA TYR A 110 9.91 -1.12 -15.43
C TYR A 110 9.41 -1.09 -16.87
N PHE A 111 8.11 -0.86 -17.11
CA PHE A 111 7.57 -0.76 -18.47
C PHE A 111 8.09 0.45 -19.24
N GLY A 112 8.28 1.58 -18.56
CA GLY A 112 8.89 2.78 -19.13
C GLY A 112 10.30 2.50 -19.67
N ILE A 113 11.13 1.80 -18.88
CA ILE A 113 12.52 1.47 -19.23
C ILE A 113 12.57 0.34 -20.27
N ALA A 114 11.94 -0.81 -19.99
CA ALA A 114 12.14 -2.04 -20.75
C ALA A 114 11.52 -1.99 -22.16
N PHE A 115 10.48 -1.19 -22.36
CA PHE A 115 9.73 -1.20 -23.61
C PHE A 115 9.81 0.13 -24.38
N ASN A 116 10.52 1.15 -23.86
CA ASN A 116 10.42 2.54 -24.32
C ASN A 116 8.95 2.97 -24.49
N LEU A 117 8.03 2.34 -23.73
CA LEU A 117 6.58 2.54 -23.81
C LEU A 117 6.19 3.81 -23.05
N ARG A 118 7.01 4.85 -23.19
CA ARG A 118 6.95 6.14 -22.51
C ARG A 118 5.64 6.90 -22.76
N TYR A 119 4.70 6.35 -23.54
CA TYR A 119 3.65 7.14 -24.16
C TYR A 119 2.27 6.49 -24.40
N TYR A 120 2.05 5.18 -24.20
CA TYR A 120 0.84 4.57 -24.80
C TYR A 120 -0.18 3.89 -23.89
N ALA A 121 0.19 3.39 -22.70
CA ALA A 121 -0.78 2.69 -21.84
C ALA A 121 -1.57 3.63 -20.90
N TRP A 122 -0.97 4.75 -20.50
CA TRP A 122 -1.51 5.64 -19.45
C TRP A 122 -1.72 7.04 -20.01
N LYS A 123 -2.65 7.19 -20.96
CA LYS A 123 -2.87 8.47 -21.67
C LYS A 123 -3.66 9.51 -20.87
N THR A 124 -4.32 9.13 -19.78
CA THR A 124 -5.24 10.03 -19.07
C THR A 124 -5.04 10.00 -17.56
N HIS A 125 -4.92 11.20 -16.97
CA HIS A 125 -4.90 11.40 -15.52
C HIS A 125 -6.09 10.72 -14.81
N ARG A 126 -7.25 10.65 -15.48
CA ARG A 126 -8.45 9.97 -14.97
C ARG A 126 -8.24 8.49 -14.70
N LYS A 127 -7.58 7.76 -15.61
CA LYS A 127 -7.31 6.32 -15.44
C LYS A 127 -6.36 6.04 -14.27
N ALA A 128 -5.34 6.88 -14.12
CA ALA A 128 -4.41 6.76 -13.02
C ALA A 128 -5.04 7.14 -11.67
N ALA A 129 -5.86 8.18 -11.63
CA ALA A 129 -6.64 8.52 -10.44
C ALA A 129 -7.61 7.39 -10.06
N LEU A 130 -8.28 6.77 -11.05
CA LEU A 130 -9.13 5.60 -10.84
C LEU A 130 -8.32 4.41 -10.31
N CYS A 131 -7.13 4.14 -10.86
CA CYS A 131 -6.24 3.09 -10.39
C CYS A 131 -5.85 3.31 -8.92
N CYS A 132 -5.46 4.54 -8.54
CA CYS A 132 -5.20 4.88 -7.15
C CYS A 132 -6.45 4.63 -6.29
N PHE A 133 -7.62 5.11 -6.70
CA PHE A 133 -8.86 4.86 -5.98
C PHE A 133 -9.16 3.36 -5.77
N LEU A 134 -8.95 2.53 -6.79
CA LEU A 134 -9.13 1.07 -6.69
C LEU A 134 -8.11 0.43 -5.74
N ILE A 135 -6.85 0.88 -5.76
CA ILE A 135 -5.83 0.44 -4.78
C ILE A 135 -6.32 0.72 -3.36
N TRP A 136 -6.84 1.92 -3.12
CA TRP A 136 -7.39 2.29 -1.82
C TRP A 136 -8.53 1.35 -1.41
N LEU A 137 -9.53 1.18 -2.28
CA LEU A 137 -10.70 0.34 -2.01
C LEU A 137 -10.34 -1.14 -1.76
N ILE A 138 -9.43 -1.70 -2.57
CA ILE A 138 -8.99 -3.10 -2.42
C ILE A 138 -8.20 -3.27 -1.12
N CYS A 139 -7.24 -2.37 -0.85
CA CYS A 139 -6.42 -2.46 0.35
C CYS A 139 -7.23 -2.29 1.64
N THR A 140 -8.19 -1.36 1.66
CA THR A 140 -9.08 -1.18 2.82
C THR A 140 -9.99 -2.38 3.02
N SER A 141 -10.57 -2.92 1.95
CA SER A 141 -11.41 -4.12 2.03
C SER A 141 -10.64 -5.34 2.52
N LEU A 142 -9.41 -5.51 2.03
CA LEU A 142 -8.53 -6.61 2.44
C LEU A 142 -8.07 -6.47 3.88
N ALA A 143 -7.74 -5.25 4.31
CA ALA A 143 -7.41 -4.96 5.70
C ALA A 143 -8.59 -5.20 6.63
N GLN A 144 -9.81 -4.86 6.20
CA GLN A 144 -11.04 -5.15 6.93
C GLN A 144 -11.23 -6.66 7.09
N LEU A 145 -11.17 -7.43 5.99
CA LEU A 145 -11.26 -8.90 6.03
C LEU A 145 -10.22 -9.53 6.94
N SER A 146 -8.99 -9.03 6.91
CA SER A 146 -7.89 -9.49 7.77
C SER A 146 -8.08 -9.13 9.25
N CYS A 147 -8.91 -8.13 9.54
CA CYS A 147 -9.17 -7.58 10.88
C CYS A 147 -10.46 -8.15 11.50
N LEU A 148 -11.41 -8.66 10.70
CA LEU A 148 -12.68 -9.23 11.18
C LEU A 148 -12.52 -10.29 12.28
N PRO A 149 -11.57 -11.25 12.19
CA PRO A 149 -11.41 -12.26 13.24
C PRO A 149 -11.03 -11.66 14.61
N ILE A 150 -10.50 -10.44 14.66
CA ILE A 150 -10.12 -9.79 15.93
C ILE A 150 -11.33 -9.53 16.82
N LEU A 151 -12.48 -9.18 16.22
CA LEU A 151 -13.72 -8.95 16.96
C LEU A 151 -14.31 -10.23 17.55
N SER A 152 -13.97 -11.40 17.00
CA SER A 152 -14.44 -12.69 17.51
C SER A 152 -13.60 -13.27 18.65
N ILE A 153 -12.43 -12.70 18.96
CA ILE A 153 -11.59 -13.18 20.06
C ILE A 153 -11.94 -12.39 21.32
N ASP A 154 -12.76 -12.99 22.19
CA ASP A 154 -13.09 -12.40 23.48
C ASP A 154 -11.98 -12.69 24.50
N LEU A 155 -10.97 -11.80 24.57
CA LEU A 155 -9.97 -11.78 25.64
C LEU A 155 -10.35 -10.85 26.80
N GLY A 156 -11.57 -10.32 26.85
CA GLY A 156 -11.97 -9.28 27.79
C GLY A 156 -11.10 -8.01 27.71
N ASP A 157 -10.94 -7.30 28.83
CA ASP A 157 -10.16 -6.04 28.94
C ASP A 157 -8.63 -6.23 28.92
N SER A 158 -8.15 -7.23 28.18
CA SER A 158 -6.72 -7.50 28.10
C SER A 158 -5.96 -6.43 27.29
N PRO A 159 -4.65 -6.25 27.54
CA PRO A 159 -3.84 -5.30 26.78
C PRO A 159 -3.83 -5.59 25.27
N VAL A 160 -3.75 -4.54 24.44
CA VAL A 160 -3.67 -4.67 22.97
C VAL A 160 -2.56 -5.63 22.52
N GLY A 161 -1.41 -5.64 23.22
CA GLY A 161 -0.31 -6.57 22.91
C GLY A 161 -0.69 -8.05 22.98
N ARG A 162 -1.61 -8.43 23.88
CA ARG A 162 -2.08 -9.82 24.04
C ARG A 162 -3.03 -10.22 22.92
N HIS A 163 -3.93 -9.32 22.54
CA HIS A 163 -4.75 -9.47 21.34
C HIS A 163 -3.86 -9.65 20.10
N ARG A 164 -2.84 -8.79 19.92
CA ARG A 164 -1.90 -8.89 18.78
C ARG A 164 -1.12 -10.20 18.75
N ALA A 165 -0.68 -10.71 19.91
CA ALA A 165 0.03 -11.98 19.99
C ALA A 165 -0.87 -13.16 19.60
N GLU A 166 -2.12 -13.18 20.08
CA GLU A 166 -3.08 -14.23 19.73
C GLU A 166 -3.49 -14.15 18.25
N ILE A 167 -3.66 -12.93 17.72
CA ILE A 167 -3.90 -12.67 16.29
C ILE A 167 -2.74 -13.19 15.44
N PHE A 168 -1.50 -12.96 15.86
CA PHE A 168 -0.33 -13.48 15.14
C PHE A 168 -0.29 -15.01 15.17
N ASN A 169 -0.68 -15.61 16.30
CA ASN A 169 -0.66 -17.05 16.48
C ASN A 169 -1.78 -17.76 15.69
N GLN A 170 -3.02 -17.29 15.80
CA GLN A 170 -4.19 -17.86 15.12
C GLN A 170 -4.32 -17.42 13.66
N GLY A 171 -3.86 -16.20 13.35
CA GLY A 171 -3.99 -15.58 12.04
C GLY A 171 -2.90 -15.96 11.04
N LYS A 172 -1.93 -16.83 11.38
CA LYS A 172 -0.84 -17.25 10.49
C LYS A 172 -1.32 -17.59 9.08
N HIS A 173 -2.36 -18.40 8.97
CA HIS A 173 -2.93 -18.80 7.68
C HIS A 173 -3.64 -17.66 6.95
N GLN A 174 -4.32 -16.77 7.68
CA GLN A 174 -5.00 -15.60 7.12
C GLN A 174 -3.98 -14.58 6.58
N PHE A 175 -2.90 -14.31 7.33
CA PHE A 175 -1.82 -13.43 6.89
C PHE A 175 -1.08 -13.98 5.67
N ILE A 176 -0.78 -15.29 5.66
CA ILE A 176 -0.14 -15.94 4.51
C ILE A 176 -1.08 -15.93 3.30
N ALA A 177 -2.37 -16.23 3.47
CA ALA A 177 -3.33 -16.22 2.37
C ALA A 177 -3.52 -14.82 1.77
N VAL A 178 -3.60 -13.79 2.61
CA VAL A 178 -3.71 -12.39 2.17
C VAL A 178 -2.42 -11.92 1.47
N ALA A 179 -1.26 -12.25 2.03
CA ALA A 179 0.03 -11.95 1.39
C ALA A 179 0.19 -12.68 0.04
N LEU A 180 -0.17 -13.96 -0.02
CA LEU A 180 -0.18 -14.74 -1.26
C LEU A 180 -1.21 -14.21 -2.26
N PHE A 181 -2.38 -13.77 -1.82
CA PHE A 181 -3.40 -13.20 -2.70
C PHE A 181 -2.93 -11.87 -3.31
N VAL A 182 -2.29 -10.99 -2.52
CA VAL A 182 -1.73 -9.73 -3.02
C VAL A 182 -0.55 -9.98 -3.95
N LEU A 183 0.34 -10.92 -3.59
CA LEU A 183 1.47 -11.29 -4.42
C LEU A 183 1.01 -11.97 -5.72
N PHE A 184 0.09 -12.93 -5.64
CA PHE A 184 -0.45 -13.62 -6.79
C PHE A 184 -1.27 -12.69 -7.67
N GLY A 185 -2.13 -11.86 -7.09
CA GLY A 185 -2.90 -10.84 -7.82
C GLY A 185 -1.98 -9.82 -8.50
N GLY A 186 -0.96 -9.32 -7.80
CA GLY A 186 0.04 -8.42 -8.36
C GLY A 186 0.88 -9.06 -9.47
N ILE A 187 1.32 -10.31 -9.28
CA ILE A 187 2.06 -11.09 -10.28
C ILE A 187 1.18 -11.38 -11.49
N VAL A 188 -0.07 -11.82 -11.30
CA VAL A 188 -1.02 -12.08 -12.38
C VAL A 188 -1.31 -10.79 -13.15
N PHE A 189 -1.50 -9.67 -12.46
CA PHE A 189 -1.70 -8.38 -13.12
C PHE A 189 -0.48 -8.00 -13.97
N VAL A 190 0.73 -8.12 -13.42
CA VAL A 190 1.98 -7.86 -14.17
C VAL A 190 2.16 -8.84 -15.33
N VAL A 191 1.88 -10.13 -15.15
CA VAL A 191 2.01 -11.17 -16.18
C VAL A 191 0.98 -10.97 -17.29
N LEU A 192 -0.27 -10.63 -16.98
CA LEU A 192 -1.29 -10.34 -17.98
C LEU A 192 -0.92 -9.09 -18.80
N ILE A 193 -0.38 -8.07 -18.15
CA ILE A 193 0.15 -6.88 -18.85
C ILE A 193 1.33 -7.29 -19.75
N VAL A 194 2.29 -8.06 -19.25
CA VAL A 194 3.45 -8.50 -20.05
C VAL A 194 3.05 -9.41 -21.21
N CYS A 195 2.16 -10.38 -20.99
CA CYS A 195 1.70 -11.33 -21.99
C CYS A 195 0.85 -10.64 -23.07
N SER A 196 -0.02 -9.71 -22.68
CA SER A 196 -0.82 -8.94 -23.63
C SER A 196 0.07 -8.01 -24.49
N ILE A 197 1.07 -7.37 -23.90
CA ILE A 197 2.07 -6.57 -24.63
C ILE A 197 2.89 -7.45 -25.58
N ARG A 198 3.36 -8.62 -25.14
CA ARG A 198 4.08 -9.58 -26.01
C ARG A 198 3.21 -10.08 -27.17
N ARG A 199 1.92 -10.33 -26.91
CA ARG A 199 0.96 -10.78 -27.92
C ARG A 199 0.67 -9.67 -28.94
N SER A 200 0.58 -8.42 -28.50
CA SER A 200 0.43 -7.26 -29.39
C SER A 200 1.69 -7.03 -30.25
N ARG A 201 2.90 -7.15 -29.68
CA ARG A 201 4.16 -7.11 -30.45
C ARG A 201 4.27 -8.22 -31.49
N ARG A 202 3.78 -9.44 -31.19
CA ARG A 202 3.69 -10.53 -32.18
C ARG A 202 2.72 -10.19 -33.32
N LYS A 203 1.54 -9.65 -33.02
CA LYS A 203 0.55 -9.24 -34.03
C LYS A 203 1.05 -8.14 -34.97
N SER A 204 1.81 -7.17 -34.42
CA SER A 204 2.49 -6.13 -35.22
C SER A 204 3.58 -6.70 -36.14
N LYS A 205 4.34 -7.71 -35.70
CA LYS A 205 5.33 -8.41 -36.56
C LYS A 205 4.69 -9.27 -37.65
N THR A 206 3.47 -9.79 -37.45
CA THR A 206 2.75 -10.58 -38.45
C THR A 206 1.92 -9.72 -39.43
N GLY A 207 2.04 -8.39 -39.39
CA GLY A 207 1.35 -7.49 -40.33
C GLY A 207 -0.18 -7.39 -40.14
N VAL A 208 -0.72 -8.03 -39.10
CA VAL A 208 -2.16 -8.08 -38.80
C VAL A 208 -2.40 -7.32 -37.51
N VAL A 209 -2.50 -6.00 -37.58
CA VAL A 209 -3.48 -5.22 -36.80
C VAL A 209 -3.36 -3.73 -37.17
N PRO A 210 -4.49 -3.07 -37.49
CA PRO A 210 -4.54 -1.64 -37.76
C PRO A 210 -4.31 -0.84 -36.47
N GLU A 211 -3.75 0.35 -36.63
CA GLU A 211 -3.33 1.34 -35.63
C GLU A 211 -4.36 1.62 -34.50
N ASN A 212 -5.63 1.23 -34.66
CA ASN A 212 -6.72 1.43 -33.71
C ASN A 212 -6.95 0.30 -32.68
N SER A 213 -6.47 -0.93 -32.89
CA SER A 213 -6.81 -2.05 -31.98
C SER A 213 -6.04 -2.01 -30.65
N PHE A 214 -4.87 -1.37 -30.62
CA PHE A 214 -4.08 -1.19 -29.39
C PHE A 214 -4.71 -0.15 -28.46
N LYS A 215 -5.42 0.83 -29.04
CA LYS A 215 -6.13 1.89 -28.33
C LYS A 215 -7.39 1.34 -27.62
N LEU A 216 -8.17 0.54 -28.34
CA LEU A 216 -9.37 -0.14 -27.80
C LEU A 216 -9.04 -1.06 -26.62
N PHE A 217 -7.90 -1.74 -26.67
CA PHE A 217 -7.51 -2.74 -25.67
C PHE A 217 -7.02 -2.15 -24.34
N VAL A 218 -6.37 -0.98 -24.40
CA VAL A 218 -6.00 -0.19 -23.21
C VAL A 218 -7.22 0.46 -22.56
N ASP A 219 -8.31 0.66 -23.32
CA ASP A 219 -9.59 1.13 -22.78
C ASP A 219 -10.35 0.01 -22.05
N GLU A 220 -10.30 -1.25 -22.52
CA GLU A 220 -10.93 -2.40 -21.83
C GLU A 220 -10.27 -2.77 -20.49
N MET A 221 -8.95 -2.72 -20.37
CA MET A 221 -8.25 -3.07 -19.11
C MET A 221 -8.49 -2.10 -17.94
N CYS A 222 -9.08 -0.93 -18.18
CA CYS A 222 -9.43 0.04 -17.13
C CYS A 222 -10.89 -0.03 -16.68
N PHE A 223 -11.73 -0.85 -17.33
CA PHE A 223 -13.19 -0.83 -17.15
C PHE A 223 -13.82 -2.22 -16.95
N SER A 224 -13.02 -3.26 -16.72
CA SER A 224 -13.54 -4.59 -16.38
C SER A 224 -13.11 -5.04 -14.99
#